data_AF-W4MB96-F1
#
_entry.id   AF-W4MB96-F1
#
_cell.length_a   1.000
_cell.length_b   1.000
_cell.length_c   1.000
_cell.angle_alpha   90.00
_cell.angle_beta   90.00
_cell.angle_gamma   90.00
#
_symmetry.space_group_name_H-M   'P 1'
#
loop_
_entity.id
_entity.type
_entity.pdbx_description
1 polymer ?
#
loop_
_entity_poly.entity_id
_entity_poly.type
_entity_poly.pdbx_seq_one_letter_code
_entity_poly.pdbx_strand_id
1 'polypeptide(L)'
;MEDDLIAMALELLHGGEQAVGNLTSGGTESIFMAVKTARDWARAQRPDIDRPEIVLPYSAHPAFDKAAHYLNLHVRRIPVRDDFRADPQAMAAAVTGQTIMLAGSAPCFPYGVIDPIADLSILAQERQLWLHVDACVGGFLAPFVHQLGYPVPTFDFQLPGVYSMSADLHKYGFAAKGASTVLYRDDELRQYQPFACDVWPNGTMVTPTFAGTRPGGAIAAAWAVMHYLGVSGYQAK
;
A
#
# COMPACT_ATOMS: atom_id res chain seq x y z
N MET A 1 10.11 -18.32 1.86
CA MET A 1 8.64 -18.21 1.63
C MET A 1 8.20 -16.76 1.63
N GLU A 2 8.40 -15.99 2.71
CA GLU A 2 7.98 -14.58 2.73
C GLU A 2 8.72 -13.73 1.70
N ASP A 3 10.05 -13.79 1.67
CA ASP A 3 10.85 -13.03 0.69
C ASP A 3 10.49 -13.39 -0.75
N ASP A 4 10.19 -14.66 -1.00
CA ASP A 4 9.76 -15.16 -2.32
C ASP A 4 8.36 -14.63 -2.70
N LEU A 5 7.42 -14.59 -1.75
CA LEU A 5 6.11 -13.96 -1.94
C LEU A 5 6.23 -12.46 -2.24
N ILE A 6 7.14 -11.76 -1.55
CA ILE A 6 7.42 -10.34 -1.80
C ILE A 6 8.05 -10.16 -3.18
N ALA A 7 9.02 -11.00 -3.56
CA ALA A 7 9.64 -10.96 -4.88
C ALA A 7 8.62 -11.16 -6.01
N MET A 8 7.76 -12.18 -5.91
CA MET A 8 6.69 -12.41 -6.89
C MET A 8 5.69 -11.25 -6.96
N ALA A 9 5.33 -10.64 -5.82
CA ALA A 9 4.45 -9.48 -5.80
C ALA A 9 5.10 -8.26 -6.46
N LEU A 10 6.39 -8.02 -6.20
CA LEU A 10 7.13 -6.90 -6.78
C LEU A 10 7.41 -7.10 -8.27
N GLU A 11 7.68 -8.32 -8.73
CA GLU A 11 7.79 -8.63 -10.15
C GLU A 11 6.47 -8.32 -10.87
N LEU A 12 5.34 -8.73 -10.30
CA LEU A 12 4.01 -8.48 -10.86
C LEU A 12 3.64 -6.98 -10.90
N LEU A 13 4.15 -6.20 -9.94
CA LEU A 13 3.83 -4.78 -9.73
C LEU A 13 4.98 -3.84 -10.13
N HIS A 14 5.91 -4.33 -10.96
CA HIS A 14 7.01 -3.57 -11.53
C HIS A 14 7.89 -2.84 -10.50
N GLY A 15 8.17 -3.48 -9.36
CA GLY A 15 8.97 -2.92 -8.27
C GLY A 15 10.44 -2.65 -8.63
N GLY A 16 10.96 -3.28 -9.68
CA GLY A 16 12.39 -3.22 -10.03
C GLY A 16 13.28 -3.85 -8.95
N GLU A 17 14.57 -3.51 -8.96
CA GLU A 17 15.56 -4.12 -8.06
C GLU A 17 15.58 -3.52 -6.65
N GLN A 18 15.07 -2.30 -6.49
CA GLN A 18 15.15 -1.56 -5.23
C GLN A 18 13.96 -1.79 -4.31
N ALA A 19 12.79 -2.11 -4.87
CA ALA A 19 11.59 -2.25 -4.07
C ALA A 19 11.68 -3.42 -3.11
N VAL A 20 11.04 -3.25 -1.95
CA VAL A 20 11.07 -4.18 -0.83
C VAL A 20 9.70 -4.22 -0.17
N GLY A 21 9.47 -5.14 0.76
CA GLY A 21 8.18 -5.23 1.42
C GLY A 21 8.13 -6.20 2.59
N ASN A 22 6.96 -6.32 3.20
CA ASN A 22 6.70 -7.24 4.29
C ASN A 22 5.32 -7.87 4.17
N LEU A 23 5.17 -9.10 4.67
CA LEU A 23 3.87 -9.73 4.81
C LEU A 23 3.13 -9.23 6.04
N THR A 24 1.83 -9.05 5.87
CA THR A 24 0.88 -8.63 6.90
C THR A 24 -0.30 -9.59 6.97
N SER A 25 -1.08 -9.53 8.03
CA SER A 25 -2.26 -10.38 8.23
C SER A 25 -3.42 -10.05 7.29
N GLY A 26 -3.41 -8.88 6.64
CA GLY A 26 -4.43 -8.44 5.70
C GLY A 26 -4.32 -6.96 5.36
N GLY A 27 -5.05 -6.51 4.35
CA GLY A 27 -4.99 -5.14 3.82
C GLY A 27 -5.20 -4.04 4.86
N THR A 28 -5.98 -4.29 5.92
CA THR A 28 -6.10 -3.31 7.02
C THR A 28 -4.77 -3.10 7.75
N GLU A 29 -4.01 -4.17 8.02
CA GLU A 29 -2.68 -4.05 8.61
C GLU A 29 -1.71 -3.44 7.59
N SER A 30 -1.79 -3.79 6.31
CA SER A 30 -0.95 -3.21 5.25
C SER A 30 -1.13 -1.69 5.15
N ILE A 31 -2.37 -1.21 5.10
CA ILE A 31 -2.69 0.23 5.11
C ILE A 31 -2.22 0.88 6.41
N PHE A 32 -2.45 0.24 7.57
CA PHE A 32 -1.99 0.76 8.85
C PHE A 32 -0.46 0.93 8.88
N MET A 33 0.28 -0.09 8.44
CA MET A 33 1.74 -0.05 8.38
C MET A 33 2.21 1.04 7.42
N ALA A 34 1.61 1.16 6.23
CA ALA A 34 1.95 2.22 5.28
C ALA A 34 1.73 3.63 5.86
N VAL A 35 0.61 3.86 6.55
CA VAL A 35 0.32 5.15 7.22
C VAL A 35 1.30 5.42 8.36
N LYS A 36 1.61 4.41 9.18
CA LYS A 36 2.61 4.51 10.26
C LYS A 36 3.99 4.86 9.70
N THR A 37 4.40 4.18 8.64
CA THR A 37 5.68 4.42 7.96
C THR A 37 5.74 5.83 7.38
N ALA A 38 4.69 6.28 6.67
CA ALA A 38 4.63 7.63 6.12
C ALA A 38 4.67 8.72 7.21
N ARG A 39 4.03 8.48 8.36
CA ARG A 39 4.09 9.38 9.53
C ARG A 39 5.50 9.48 10.09
N ASP A 40 6.17 8.35 10.30
CA ASP A 40 7.50 8.32 10.90
C ASP A 40 8.56 8.86 9.93
N TRP A 41 8.43 8.59 8.62
CA TRP A 41 9.18 9.25 7.56
C TRP A 41 8.99 10.76 7.59
N ALA A 42 7.75 11.25 7.65
CA ALA A 42 7.46 12.67 7.67
C ALA A 42 8.02 13.36 8.93
N ARG A 43 8.02 12.70 10.08
CA ARG A 43 8.67 13.24 11.30
C ARG A 43 10.16 13.44 11.14
N ALA A 44 10.83 12.53 10.42
CA ALA A 44 12.26 12.65 10.15
C ALA A 44 12.57 13.73 9.09
N GLN A 45 11.74 13.83 8.05
CA GLN A 45 12.00 14.72 6.91
C GLN A 45 11.39 16.13 7.08
N ARG A 46 10.32 16.26 7.86
CA ARG A 46 9.54 17.49 8.05
C ARG A 46 9.12 17.63 9.53
N PRO A 47 10.08 17.96 10.42
CA PRO A 47 9.86 17.99 11.86
C PRO A 47 8.83 19.06 12.32
N ASP A 48 8.51 20.03 11.46
CA ASP A 48 7.57 21.12 11.74
C ASP A 48 6.09 20.67 11.71
N ILE A 49 5.81 19.45 11.23
CA ILE A 49 4.44 18.90 11.18
C ILE A 49 4.03 18.38 12.57
N ASP A 50 3.20 19.16 13.27
CA ASP A 50 2.65 18.76 14.58
C ASP A 50 1.57 17.66 14.48
N ARG A 51 0.52 17.91 13.68
CA ARG A 51 -0.56 16.95 13.41
C ARG A 51 -0.60 16.56 11.93
N PRO A 52 -0.04 15.41 11.54
CA PRO A 52 0.03 15.00 10.13
C PRO A 52 -1.35 14.72 9.53
N GLU A 53 -1.48 14.99 8.24
CA GLU A 53 -2.73 14.83 7.48
C GLU A 53 -2.56 13.88 6.28
N ILE A 54 -3.61 13.08 6.01
CA ILE A 54 -3.75 12.26 4.80
C ILE A 54 -4.86 12.87 3.94
N VAL A 55 -4.57 13.12 2.66
CA VAL A 55 -5.58 13.52 1.67
C VAL A 55 -5.91 12.31 0.80
N LEU A 56 -7.20 11.94 0.72
CA LEU A 56 -7.62 10.75 0.01
C LEU A 56 -9.04 10.90 -0.58
N PRO A 57 -9.40 10.12 -1.62
CA PRO A 57 -10.74 10.11 -2.19
C PRO A 57 -11.80 9.63 -1.20
N TYR A 58 -13.03 10.10 -1.34
CA TYR A 58 -14.16 9.66 -0.53
C TYR A 58 -14.38 8.14 -0.61
N SER A 59 -14.00 7.51 -1.72
CA SER A 59 -14.11 6.06 -1.96
C SER A 59 -13.01 5.22 -1.28
N ALA A 60 -11.94 5.82 -0.75
CA ALA A 60 -10.83 5.05 -0.18
C ALA A 60 -11.25 4.28 1.09
N HIS A 61 -10.63 3.12 1.29
CA HIS A 61 -11.01 2.17 2.33
C HIS A 61 -10.98 2.79 3.75
N PRO A 62 -11.96 2.51 4.64
CA PRO A 62 -11.98 3.05 6.01
C PRO A 62 -10.80 2.65 6.92
N ALA A 63 -9.89 1.79 6.43
CA ALA A 63 -8.66 1.47 7.15
C ALA A 63 -7.73 2.68 7.28
N PHE A 64 -7.81 3.66 6.37
CA PHE A 64 -7.08 4.91 6.52
C PHE A 64 -7.58 5.73 7.72
N ASP A 65 -8.89 5.87 7.89
CA ASP A 65 -9.48 6.57 9.05
C ASP A 65 -9.16 5.82 10.35
N LYS A 66 -9.22 4.49 10.31
CA LYS A 66 -8.82 3.64 11.44
C LYS A 66 -7.35 3.85 11.81
N ALA A 67 -6.45 3.86 10.83
CA ALA A 67 -5.04 4.13 11.05
C ALA A 67 -4.83 5.55 11.61
N ALA A 68 -5.49 6.54 11.04
CA ALA A 68 -5.40 7.93 11.51
C ALA A 68 -5.91 8.11 12.95
N HIS A 69 -6.99 7.40 13.31
CA HIS A 69 -7.50 7.38 14.68
C HIS A 69 -6.44 6.88 15.67
N TYR A 70 -5.79 5.75 15.38
CA TYR A 70 -4.79 5.16 16.27
C TYR A 70 -3.45 5.92 16.27
N LEU A 71 -3.08 6.53 15.15
CA LEU A 71 -1.76 7.14 14.96
C LEU A 71 -1.74 8.65 15.20
N ASN A 72 -2.91 9.24 15.54
CA ASN A 72 -3.16 10.68 15.72
C ASN A 72 -2.90 11.52 14.46
N LEU A 73 -3.54 11.14 13.35
CA LEU A 73 -3.53 11.90 12.09
C LEU A 73 -4.92 12.51 11.81
N HIS A 74 -4.97 13.48 10.92
CA HIS A 74 -6.21 13.96 10.32
C HIS A 74 -6.41 13.31 8.94
N VAL A 75 -7.65 12.95 8.60
CA VAL A 75 -8.01 12.46 7.26
C VAL A 75 -8.89 13.48 6.59
N ARG A 76 -8.50 13.91 5.39
CA ARG A 76 -9.27 14.79 4.53
C ARG A 76 -9.80 13.99 3.35
N ARG A 77 -11.10 13.67 3.40
CA ARG A 77 -11.81 12.95 2.34
C ARG A 77 -12.27 13.92 1.26
N ILE A 78 -11.86 13.69 0.02
CA ILE A 78 -12.17 14.53 -1.14
C ILE A 78 -13.28 13.87 -1.95
N PRO A 79 -14.36 14.60 -2.32
CA PRO A 79 -15.37 14.07 -3.23
C PRO A 79 -14.76 13.45 -4.49
N VAL A 80 -15.33 12.33 -4.93
CA VAL A 80 -14.98 11.73 -6.22
C VAL A 80 -15.66 12.52 -7.35
N ARG A 81 -15.12 12.40 -8.57
CA ARG A 81 -15.74 12.95 -9.78
C ARG A 81 -17.00 12.15 -10.16
N ASP A 82 -17.70 12.61 -11.20
CA ASP A 82 -18.89 11.95 -11.75
C ASP A 82 -18.61 10.53 -12.29
N ASP A 83 -17.34 10.22 -12.62
CA ASP A 83 -16.90 8.87 -13.01
C ASP A 83 -16.50 7.98 -11.82
N PHE A 84 -16.81 8.42 -10.60
CA PHE A 84 -16.51 7.78 -9.31
C PHE A 84 -15.03 7.61 -8.97
N ARG A 85 -14.14 8.26 -9.72
CA ARG A 85 -12.69 8.25 -9.46
C ARG A 85 -12.26 9.45 -8.63
N ALA A 86 -11.08 9.35 -8.02
CA ALA A 86 -10.39 10.47 -7.39
C ALA A 86 -10.34 11.69 -8.32
N ASP A 87 -10.41 12.88 -7.72
CA ASP A 87 -10.18 14.14 -8.40
C ASP A 87 -8.79 14.69 -8.00
N PRO A 88 -7.75 14.52 -8.83
CA PRO A 88 -6.41 15.03 -8.53
C PRO A 88 -6.37 16.55 -8.32
N GLN A 89 -7.22 17.32 -9.00
CA GLN A 89 -7.26 18.78 -8.85
C GLN A 89 -7.85 19.18 -7.51
N ALA A 90 -8.98 18.56 -7.12
CA ALA A 90 -9.58 18.79 -5.82
C ALA A 90 -8.67 18.29 -4.68
N MET A 91 -7.98 17.16 -4.86
CA MET A 91 -6.97 16.67 -3.92
C MET A 91 -5.80 17.63 -3.79
N ALA A 92 -5.28 18.18 -4.91
CA ALA A 92 -4.22 19.17 -4.89
C ALA A 92 -4.62 20.45 -4.15
N ALA A 93 -5.86 20.92 -4.33
CA ALA A 93 -6.40 22.09 -3.63
C ALA A 93 -6.57 21.86 -2.11
N ALA A 94 -6.70 20.60 -1.70
CA ALA A 94 -6.84 20.20 -0.31
C ALA A 94 -5.52 19.99 0.43
N VAL A 95 -4.38 19.92 -0.28
CA VAL A 95 -3.06 19.78 0.33
C VAL A 95 -2.72 21.00 1.19
N THR A 96 -2.25 20.76 2.41
CA THR A 96 -1.79 21.77 3.36
C THR A 96 -0.34 21.53 3.76
N GLY A 97 0.26 22.44 4.54
CA GLY A 97 1.59 22.21 5.13
C GLY A 97 1.68 21.00 6.07
N GLN A 98 0.53 20.51 6.55
CA GLN A 98 0.44 19.33 7.42
C GLN A 98 0.28 18.02 6.65
N THR A 99 0.00 18.07 5.35
CA THR A 99 -0.26 16.87 4.54
C THR A 99 1.01 16.07 4.35
N ILE A 100 1.00 14.80 4.75
CA ILE A 100 2.13 13.87 4.60
C ILE A 100 1.93 12.81 3.54
N MET A 101 0.67 12.53 3.21
CA MET A 101 0.32 11.37 2.41
C MET A 101 -0.86 11.68 1.51
N LEU A 102 -0.75 11.24 0.26
CA LEU A 102 -1.86 11.02 -0.66
C LEU A 102 -2.16 9.52 -0.70
N ALA A 103 -3.43 9.17 -0.88
CA ALA A 103 -3.82 7.79 -1.17
C ALA A 103 -4.70 7.73 -2.42
N GLY A 104 -4.56 6.67 -3.22
CA GLY A 104 -5.47 6.31 -4.30
C GLY A 104 -5.71 4.81 -4.32
N SER A 105 -6.81 4.36 -4.90
CA SER A 105 -7.19 2.94 -4.91
C SER A 105 -7.12 2.32 -6.31
N ALA A 106 -6.68 1.07 -6.37
CA ALA A 106 -6.54 0.28 -7.59
C ALA A 106 -7.15 -1.13 -7.44
N PRO A 107 -8.47 -1.30 -7.60
CA PRO A 107 -9.52 -0.27 -7.62
C PRO A 107 -10.04 0.09 -6.22
N CYS A 108 -10.88 1.12 -6.12
CA CYS A 108 -11.65 1.38 -4.89
C CYS A 108 -12.73 0.30 -4.68
N PHE A 109 -12.96 -0.08 -3.42
CA PHE A 109 -13.93 -1.12 -3.07
C PHE A 109 -15.39 -0.79 -3.44
N PRO A 110 -15.90 0.45 -3.25
CA PRO A 110 -17.32 0.73 -3.47
C PRO A 110 -17.76 0.65 -4.94
N TYR A 111 -16.90 1.06 -5.87
CA TYR A 111 -17.28 1.27 -7.28
C TYR A 111 -16.46 0.43 -8.26
N GLY A 112 -15.39 -0.24 -7.80
CA GLY A 112 -14.56 -1.07 -8.67
C GLY A 112 -13.77 -0.30 -9.74
N VAL A 113 -13.62 1.03 -9.58
CA VAL A 113 -12.84 1.88 -10.49
C VAL A 113 -11.42 2.12 -9.96
N ILE A 114 -10.45 2.15 -10.87
CA ILE A 114 -9.06 2.54 -10.57
C ILE A 114 -8.98 4.07 -10.62
N ASP A 115 -8.45 4.66 -9.55
CA ASP A 115 -8.21 6.10 -9.48
C ASP A 115 -7.11 6.52 -10.48
N PRO A 116 -7.06 7.81 -10.90
CA PRO A 116 -5.99 8.34 -11.75
C PRO A 116 -4.63 8.40 -11.02
N ILE A 117 -4.02 7.24 -10.76
CA ILE A 117 -2.77 7.13 -9.99
C ILE A 117 -1.61 7.86 -10.68
N ALA A 118 -1.58 7.89 -12.02
CA ALA A 118 -0.57 8.64 -12.78
C ALA A 118 -0.60 10.14 -12.43
N ASP A 119 -1.78 10.75 -12.37
CA ASP A 119 -1.94 12.16 -12.01
C ASP A 119 -1.61 12.39 -10.52
N LEU A 120 -2.02 11.46 -9.65
CA LEU A 120 -1.66 11.51 -8.22
C LEU A 120 -0.14 11.35 -8.00
N SER A 121 0.54 10.57 -8.83
CA SER A 121 2.00 10.39 -8.82
C SER A 121 2.73 11.67 -9.22
N ILE A 122 2.19 12.42 -10.19
CA ILE A 122 2.73 13.75 -10.54
C ILE A 122 2.56 14.69 -9.34
N LEU A 123 1.34 14.79 -8.80
CA LEU A 123 1.04 15.64 -7.64
C LEU A 123 1.92 15.29 -6.43
N ALA A 124 2.13 14.01 -6.16
CA ALA A 124 2.97 13.54 -5.05
C ALA A 124 4.42 14.01 -5.20
N GLN A 125 4.99 13.93 -6.41
CA GLN A 125 6.35 14.42 -6.66
C GLN A 125 6.46 15.94 -6.54
N GLU A 126 5.52 16.67 -7.16
CA GLU A 126 5.51 18.14 -7.12
C GLU A 126 5.40 18.70 -5.69
N ARG A 127 4.68 17.98 -4.82
CA ARG A 127 4.43 18.38 -3.42
C ARG A 127 5.32 17.65 -2.42
N GLN A 128 6.21 16.77 -2.87
CA GLN A 128 7.06 15.93 -2.04
C GLN A 128 6.25 15.19 -0.96
N LEU A 129 5.16 14.55 -1.39
CA LEU A 129 4.22 13.80 -0.54
C LEU A 129 4.39 12.30 -0.76
N TRP A 130 4.11 11.53 0.28
CA TRP A 130 4.03 10.09 0.17
C TRP A 130 2.77 9.69 -0.60
N LEU A 131 2.88 9.03 -1.77
CA LEU A 131 1.73 8.38 -2.40
C LEU A 131 1.65 6.90 -2.03
N HIS A 132 0.55 6.50 -1.42
CA HIS A 132 0.20 5.09 -1.25
C HIS A 132 -0.89 4.67 -2.22
N VAL A 133 -0.68 3.54 -2.89
CA VAL A 133 -1.70 2.91 -3.73
C VAL A 133 -2.31 1.73 -2.97
N ASP A 134 -3.59 1.84 -2.65
CA ASP A 134 -4.38 0.72 -2.12
C ASP A 134 -4.79 -0.18 -3.27
N ALA A 135 -3.92 -1.14 -3.60
CA ALA A 135 -4.19 -2.22 -4.54
C ALA A 135 -4.61 -3.50 -3.81
N CYS A 136 -5.15 -3.41 -2.58
CA CYS A 136 -5.53 -4.58 -1.80
C CYS A 136 -6.46 -5.50 -2.61
N VAL A 137 -7.38 -4.91 -3.36
CA VAL A 137 -8.29 -5.63 -4.26
C VAL A 137 -7.62 -5.98 -5.59
N GLY A 138 -6.99 -5.03 -6.27
CA GLY A 138 -6.56 -5.22 -7.67
C GLY A 138 -5.15 -5.74 -7.88
N GLY A 139 -4.28 -5.76 -6.86
CA GLY A 139 -2.85 -6.04 -7.03
C GLY A 139 -2.51 -7.42 -7.60
N PHE A 140 -3.34 -8.43 -7.33
CA PHE A 140 -3.22 -9.78 -7.89
C PHE A 140 -4.29 -10.09 -8.95
N LEU A 141 -4.88 -9.05 -9.56
CA LEU A 141 -5.90 -9.19 -10.61
C LEU A 141 -5.59 -8.30 -11.82
N ALA A 142 -5.45 -6.99 -11.59
CA ALA A 142 -5.29 -6.00 -12.63
C ALA A 142 -4.07 -6.25 -13.54
N PRO A 143 -2.91 -6.73 -13.05
CA PRO A 143 -1.78 -7.08 -13.93
C PRO A 143 -2.11 -8.20 -14.92
N PHE A 144 -2.85 -9.23 -14.49
CA PHE A 144 -3.26 -10.33 -15.38
C PHE A 144 -4.34 -9.89 -16.37
N VAL A 145 -5.28 -9.05 -15.93
CA VAL A 145 -6.29 -8.41 -16.82
C VAL A 145 -5.60 -7.60 -17.91
N HIS A 146 -4.54 -6.86 -17.56
CA HIS A 146 -3.73 -6.12 -18.52
C HIS A 146 -3.00 -7.04 -19.52
N GLN A 147 -2.38 -8.12 -19.04
CA GLN A 147 -1.73 -9.12 -19.89
C GLN A 147 -2.70 -9.80 -20.88
N LEU A 148 -3.98 -9.91 -20.52
CA LEU A 148 -5.05 -10.42 -21.39
C LEU A 148 -5.54 -9.39 -22.44
N GLY A 149 -4.96 -8.19 -22.47
CA GLY A 149 -5.25 -7.15 -23.47
C GLY A 149 -6.41 -6.22 -23.12
N TYR A 150 -6.94 -6.30 -21.88
CA TYR A 150 -7.95 -5.34 -21.43
C TYR A 150 -7.30 -4.02 -20.98
N PRO A 151 -8.00 -2.89 -21.15
CA PRO A 151 -7.48 -1.60 -20.74
C PRO A 151 -7.42 -1.51 -19.20
N VAL A 152 -6.21 -1.36 -18.67
CA VAL A 152 -5.93 -1.12 -17.25
C VAL A 152 -5.00 0.08 -17.17
N PRO A 153 -5.40 1.19 -16.53
CA PRO A 153 -4.51 2.32 -16.30
C PRO A 153 -3.30 1.90 -15.46
N THR A 154 -2.13 2.48 -15.70
CA THR A 154 -0.95 2.28 -14.85
C THR A 154 -1.25 2.75 -13.43
N PHE A 155 -0.96 1.89 -12.44
CA PHE A 155 -1.23 2.16 -11.04
C PHE A 155 -0.07 1.79 -10.11
N ASP A 156 1.02 1.22 -10.63
CA ASP A 156 2.04 0.56 -9.83
C ASP A 156 3.39 1.30 -9.77
N PHE A 157 4.46 0.59 -9.38
CA PHE A 157 5.77 1.20 -9.13
C PHE A 157 6.43 1.79 -10.39
N GLN A 158 5.89 1.53 -11.60
CA GLN A 158 6.23 2.27 -12.81
C GLN A 158 6.04 3.78 -12.66
N LEU A 159 5.13 4.22 -11.78
CA LEU A 159 4.86 5.62 -11.49
C LEU A 159 5.78 6.14 -10.38
N PRO A 160 6.74 7.06 -10.65
CA PRO A 160 7.81 7.40 -9.71
C PRO A 160 7.33 8.02 -8.39
N GLY A 161 6.15 8.62 -8.34
CA GLY A 161 5.56 9.16 -7.12
C GLY A 161 5.03 8.10 -6.15
N VAL A 162 4.80 6.85 -6.59
CA VAL A 162 4.26 5.78 -5.73
C VAL A 162 5.33 5.31 -4.76
N TYR A 163 5.20 5.63 -3.47
CA TYR A 163 6.18 5.26 -2.44
C TYR A 163 5.84 3.95 -1.75
N SER A 164 4.56 3.63 -1.63
CA SER A 164 4.14 2.31 -1.13
C SER A 164 2.86 1.81 -1.77
N MET A 165 2.66 0.50 -1.68
CA MET A 165 1.48 -0.20 -2.17
C MET A 165 1.05 -1.29 -1.21
N SER A 166 -0.24 -1.56 -1.13
CA SER A 166 -0.78 -2.76 -0.46
C SER A 166 -1.45 -3.68 -1.47
N ALA A 167 -1.31 -5.00 -1.33
CA ALA A 167 -1.95 -5.99 -2.21
C ALA A 167 -2.32 -7.28 -1.44
N ASP A 168 -3.60 -7.67 -1.46
CA ASP A 168 -4.05 -8.81 -0.66
C ASP A 168 -3.91 -10.15 -1.39
N LEU A 169 -2.97 -10.96 -0.93
CA LEU A 169 -2.84 -12.37 -1.32
C LEU A 169 -4.13 -13.16 -1.03
N HIS A 170 -4.80 -12.87 0.09
CA HIS A 170 -6.01 -13.58 0.50
C HIS A 170 -7.31 -13.14 -0.21
N LYS A 171 -7.20 -12.28 -1.24
CA LYS A 171 -8.29 -11.88 -2.14
C LYS A 171 -8.08 -12.56 -3.49
N TYR A 172 -7.66 -11.82 -4.52
CA TYR A 172 -7.44 -12.34 -5.87
C TYR A 172 -6.09 -13.04 -6.03
N GLY A 173 -5.24 -13.05 -5.00
CA GLY A 173 -4.15 -14.03 -4.90
C GLY A 173 -4.63 -15.44 -4.50
N PHE A 174 -5.94 -15.62 -4.27
CA PHE A 174 -6.61 -16.89 -3.91
C PHE A 174 -6.02 -17.62 -2.70
N ALA A 175 -5.23 -16.94 -1.87
CA ALA A 175 -4.63 -17.52 -0.68
C ALA A 175 -5.63 -17.64 0.49
N ALA A 176 -5.26 -18.45 1.48
CA ALA A 176 -6.00 -18.53 2.73
C ALA A 176 -6.06 -17.16 3.44
N LYS A 177 -7.14 -16.91 4.20
CA LYS A 177 -7.27 -15.68 5.01
C LYS A 177 -6.10 -15.55 5.98
N GLY A 178 -5.65 -14.31 6.18
CA GLY A 178 -4.49 -14.00 7.02
C GLY A 178 -3.20 -13.66 6.26
N ALA A 179 -3.23 -13.38 4.95
CA ALA A 179 -2.05 -12.98 4.18
C ALA A 179 -2.30 -11.77 3.25
N SER A 180 -1.44 -10.76 3.33
CA SER A 180 -1.37 -9.59 2.44
C SER A 180 0.06 -9.03 2.40
N THR A 181 0.34 -8.12 1.48
CA THR A 181 1.63 -7.45 1.34
C THR A 181 1.49 -5.94 1.60
N VAL A 182 2.53 -5.38 2.21
CA VAL A 182 2.83 -3.94 2.13
C VAL A 182 4.20 -3.81 1.48
N LEU A 183 4.26 -3.05 0.40
CA LEU A 183 5.40 -2.91 -0.49
C LEU A 183 5.86 -1.45 -0.51
N TYR A 184 7.15 -1.22 -0.67
CA TYR A 184 7.80 0.08 -0.67
C TYR A 184 8.73 0.19 -1.87
N ARG A 185 8.85 1.39 -2.42
CA ARG A 185 9.73 1.67 -3.56
C ARG A 185 11.20 1.33 -3.29
N ASP A 186 11.64 1.50 -2.05
CA ASP A 186 13.01 1.20 -1.62
C ASP A 186 13.09 0.98 -0.10
N ASP A 187 14.29 0.57 0.35
CA ASP A 187 14.58 0.34 1.77
C ASP A 187 14.70 1.65 2.57
N GLU A 188 15.03 2.77 1.92
CA GLU A 188 15.10 4.08 2.58
C GLU A 188 13.73 4.54 3.07
N LEU A 189 12.67 4.13 2.39
CA LEU A 189 11.28 4.32 2.81
C LEU A 189 10.85 3.23 3.81
N ARG A 190 11.18 1.96 3.55
CA ARG A 190 10.76 0.82 4.40
C ARG A 190 11.36 0.90 5.81
N GLN A 191 12.56 1.46 5.99
CA GLN A 191 13.25 1.50 7.30
C GLN A 191 12.44 2.18 8.42
N TYR A 192 11.47 3.03 8.08
CA TYR A 192 10.57 3.67 9.06
C TYR A 192 9.42 2.75 9.53
N GLN A 193 9.23 1.57 8.92
CA GLN A 193 8.17 0.64 9.26
C GLN A 193 8.44 -0.17 10.54
N PRO A 194 9.60 -0.83 10.71
CA PRO A 194 9.81 -1.74 11.84
C PRO A 194 9.68 -1.05 13.20
N PHE A 195 9.34 -1.83 14.20
CA PHE A 195 9.49 -1.44 15.60
C PHE A 195 10.76 -2.08 16.16
N ALA A 196 11.55 -1.32 16.91
CA ALA A 196 12.72 -1.81 17.61
C ALA A 196 12.69 -1.33 19.07
N CYS A 197 12.95 -2.25 20.00
CA CYS A 197 13.14 -1.97 21.42
C CYS A 197 14.44 -2.62 21.89
N ASP A 198 15.43 -1.80 22.23
CA ASP A 198 16.78 -2.20 22.64
C ASP A 198 16.99 -2.17 24.16
N VAL A 199 16.09 -1.54 24.91
CA VAL A 199 16.14 -1.41 26.38
C VAL A 199 15.44 -2.56 27.13
N TRP A 200 14.95 -3.58 26.42
CA TRP A 200 14.23 -4.70 27.05
C TRP A 200 15.21 -5.67 27.75
N PRO A 201 14.92 -6.20 28.96
CA PRO A 201 15.87 -7.03 29.71
C PRO A 201 16.34 -8.32 29.01
N ASN A 202 15.65 -8.77 27.97
CA ASN A 202 15.98 -9.97 27.20
C ASN A 202 16.64 -9.64 25.84
N GLY A 203 17.24 -8.45 25.74
CA GLY A 203 17.92 -7.96 24.54
C GLY A 203 16.99 -7.28 23.54
N THR A 204 17.56 -6.92 22.39
CA THR A 204 16.85 -6.17 21.34
C THR A 204 15.74 -7.00 20.71
N MET A 205 14.53 -6.45 20.72
CA MET A 205 13.38 -7.00 20.00
C MET A 205 13.05 -6.13 18.79
N VAL A 206 13.01 -6.74 17.61
CA VAL A 206 12.61 -6.07 16.36
C VAL A 206 11.43 -6.82 15.74
N THR A 207 10.36 -6.10 15.39
CA THR A 207 9.24 -6.66 14.62
C THR A 207 9.07 -5.90 13.31
N PRO A 208 9.03 -6.59 12.15
CA PRO A 208 8.90 -5.93 10.86
C PRO A 208 7.50 -5.37 10.64
N THR A 209 6.47 -6.00 11.24
CA THR A 209 5.05 -5.59 11.18
C THR A 209 4.44 -5.58 12.58
N PHE A 210 3.11 -5.52 12.67
CA PHE A 210 2.41 -5.27 13.94
C PHE A 210 2.56 -6.42 14.94
N ALA A 211 2.54 -7.66 14.44
CA ALA A 211 2.60 -8.86 15.26
C ALA A 211 4.05 -9.31 15.52
N GLY A 212 4.30 -9.83 16.73
CA GLY A 212 5.49 -10.62 17.04
C GLY A 212 5.37 -12.03 16.44
N THR A 213 4.73 -12.94 17.17
CA THR A 213 4.39 -14.27 16.64
C THR A 213 3.31 -14.16 15.56
N ARG A 214 3.55 -14.79 14.40
CA ARG A 214 2.66 -14.73 13.22
C ARG A 214 2.19 -16.12 12.77
N PRO A 215 0.97 -16.25 12.23
CA PRO A 215 0.44 -17.54 11.78
C PRO A 215 1.07 -17.96 10.44
N GLY A 216 2.20 -18.68 10.50
CA GLY A 216 2.94 -19.13 9.32
C GLY A 216 2.15 -20.00 8.34
N GLY A 217 1.03 -20.60 8.77
CA GLY A 217 0.16 -21.40 7.89
C GLY A 217 -0.46 -20.62 6.74
N ALA A 218 -0.93 -19.39 6.99
CA ALA A 218 -1.51 -18.55 5.93
C ALA A 218 -0.44 -18.13 4.90
N ILE A 219 0.78 -17.88 5.37
CA ILE A 219 1.94 -17.55 4.55
C ILE A 219 2.33 -18.74 3.68
N ALA A 220 2.44 -19.94 4.26
CA ALA A 220 2.75 -21.16 3.52
C ALA A 220 1.67 -21.49 2.47
N ALA A 221 0.39 -21.26 2.82
CA ALA A 221 -0.72 -21.44 1.88
C ALA A 221 -0.66 -20.44 0.71
N ALA A 222 -0.37 -19.16 0.99
CA ALA A 222 -0.19 -18.16 -0.06
C ALA A 222 0.97 -18.54 -1.00
N TRP A 223 2.10 -18.96 -0.42
CA TRP A 223 3.27 -19.40 -1.18
C TRP A 223 2.91 -20.59 -2.09
N ALA A 224 2.23 -21.61 -1.55
CA ALA A 224 1.80 -22.77 -2.33
C ALA A 224 0.83 -22.40 -3.47
N VAL A 225 -0.13 -21.50 -3.23
CA VAL A 225 -1.11 -21.07 -4.24
C VAL A 225 -0.43 -20.28 -5.37
N MET A 226 0.45 -19.33 -5.04
CA MET A 226 1.14 -18.55 -6.06
C MET A 226 2.01 -19.41 -6.97
N HIS A 227 2.75 -20.37 -6.40
CA HIS A 227 3.54 -21.34 -7.17
C HIS A 227 2.67 -22.31 -7.98
N TYR A 228 1.54 -22.76 -7.42
CA TYR A 228 0.63 -23.68 -8.11
C TYR A 228 -0.07 -23.05 -9.30
N LEU A 229 -0.60 -21.84 -9.13
CA LEU A 229 -1.28 -21.12 -10.20
C LEU A 229 -0.27 -20.66 -11.26
N GLY A 230 0.82 -20.01 -10.83
CA GLY A 230 1.69 -19.29 -11.74
C GLY A 230 0.93 -18.28 -12.60
N VAL A 231 1.62 -17.67 -13.57
CA VAL A 231 1.00 -16.65 -14.45
C VAL A 231 -0.19 -17.22 -15.22
N SER A 232 -0.07 -18.43 -15.79
CA SER A 232 -1.12 -19.05 -16.60
C SER A 232 -2.36 -19.40 -15.78
N GLY A 233 -2.20 -19.84 -14.53
CA GLY A 233 -3.31 -20.13 -13.64
C GLY A 233 -4.07 -18.86 -13.23
N TYR A 234 -3.36 -17.75 -12.99
CA TYR A 234 -4.00 -16.46 -12.73
C TYR A 234 -4.72 -15.90 -13.96
N GLN A 235 -4.13 -16.00 -15.15
CA GLN A 235 -4.77 -15.57 -16.40
C GLN A 235 -6.04 -16.36 -16.75
N ALA A 236 -6.14 -17.61 -16.29
CA ALA A 236 -7.30 -18.47 -16.53
C ALA A 236 -8.46 -18.27 -15.55
N LYS A 237 -8.28 -17.44 -14.50
CA LYS A 237 -9.28 -17.17 -13.44
C LYS A 237 -9.95 -15.82 -13.64
#